data_AF-A0A952GZL4-F1
#
_entry.id   AF-A0A952GZL4-F1
#
_cell.length_a   1.000
_cell.length_b   1.000
_cell.length_c   1.000
_cell.angle_alpha   90.00
_cell.angle_beta   90.00
_cell.angle_gamma   90.00
#
_symmetry.space_group_name_H-M   'P 1'
#
loop_
_entity.id
_entity.type
_entity.pdbx_description
1 polymer ?
#
loop_
_entity_poly.entity_id
_entity_poly.type
_entity_poly.pdbx_seq_one_letter_code
_entity_poly.pdbx_strand_id
1 'polypeptide(L)'
;MARAPLSLKARAIGLLAQREQSRAELRRKLLHIEQQQRARLAAESSREGTDLAAAPAAEDAEAGESVVDALLDALAADGYLDETRFIESRLHLRANRFGAQRIQQELARHGLKLDAEQQAALRATELERAREVWQKRFGTEPSRDAVEQARQTRFLLARGFAPEVVRRLLRA
;
A
#
# COMPACT_ATOMS: atom_id res chain seq x y z
N MET A 1 23.01 15.40 26.04
CA MET A 1 22.70 13.97 26.22
C MET A 1 22.01 13.48 24.95
N ALA A 2 22.65 12.60 24.16
CA ALA A 2 21.99 12.01 22.99
C ALA A 2 20.93 11.01 23.46
N ARG A 3 19.69 11.12 22.96
CA ARG A 3 18.57 10.24 23.33
C ARG A 3 18.75 8.88 22.65
N ALA A 4 18.54 7.78 23.38
CA ALA A 4 18.62 6.43 22.82
C ALA A 4 17.64 6.27 21.63
N PRO A 5 18.03 5.50 20.59
CA PRO A 5 17.15 5.28 19.44
C PRO A 5 15.85 4.58 19.86
N LEU A 6 14.73 4.95 19.22
CA LEU A 6 13.43 4.33 19.48
C LEU A 6 13.46 2.83 19.19
N SER A 7 12.81 2.04 20.05
CA SER A 7 12.61 0.60 19.85
C SER A 7 11.75 0.31 18.61
N LEU A 8 11.84 -0.91 18.07
CA LEU A 8 11.02 -1.34 16.92
C LEU A 8 9.52 -1.20 17.23
N LYS A 9 9.08 -1.57 18.43
CA LYS A 9 7.68 -1.38 18.88
C LYS A 9 7.27 0.10 18.88
N ALA A 10 8.08 0.99 19.43
CA ALA A 10 7.78 2.43 19.44
C ALA A 10 7.69 3.01 18.02
N ARG A 11 8.55 2.55 17.10
CA ARG A 11 8.49 2.94 15.68
C ARG A 11 7.25 2.40 14.98
N ALA A 12 6.88 1.15 15.24
CA ALA A 12 5.68 0.54 14.70
C ALA A 12 4.42 1.32 15.11
N ILE A 13 4.28 1.63 16.40
CA ILE A 13 3.19 2.45 16.92
C ILE A 13 3.18 3.83 16.25
N GLY A 14 4.34 4.48 16.11
CA GLY A 14 4.45 5.76 15.40
C GLY A 14 3.98 5.70 13.93
N LEU A 15 4.28 4.60 13.23
CA LEU A 15 3.83 4.39 11.85
C LEU A 15 2.32 4.12 11.74
N LEU A 16 1.75 3.44 12.73
CA LEU A 16 0.32 3.13 12.80
C LEU A 16 -0.50 4.36 13.22
N ALA A 17 0.04 5.21 14.10
CA ALA A 17 -0.60 6.45 14.53
C ALA A 17 -0.79 7.47 13.40
N GLN A 18 -0.02 7.36 12.31
CA GLN A 18 -0.12 8.28 11.17
C GLN A 18 -1.22 7.90 10.19
N ARG A 19 -1.39 6.59 9.93
CA ARG A 19 -2.36 6.05 8.97
C ARG A 19 -2.43 4.53 9.09
N GLU A 20 -3.54 3.97 8.63
CA GLU A 20 -3.70 2.53 8.43
C GLU A 20 -2.55 1.93 7.60
N GLN A 21 -1.97 0.84 8.10
CA GLN A 21 -0.91 0.07 7.45
C GLN A 21 -1.41 -1.34 7.19
N SER A 22 -1.03 -1.92 6.05
CA SER A 22 -1.16 -3.37 5.87
C SER A 22 -0.01 -4.07 6.57
N ARG A 23 -0.21 -5.35 6.94
CA ARG A 23 0.86 -6.20 7.48
C ARG A 23 2.10 -6.17 6.59
N ALA A 24 1.92 -6.39 5.29
CA ALA A 24 3.02 -6.38 4.32
C ALA A 24 3.75 -5.03 4.23
N GLU A 25 3.04 -3.91 4.33
CA GLU A 25 3.66 -2.58 4.33
C GLU A 25 4.47 -2.33 5.60
N LEU A 26 3.90 -2.65 6.76
CA LEU A 26 4.57 -2.46 8.04
C LEU A 26 5.78 -3.39 8.17
N ARG A 27 5.67 -4.65 7.76
CA ARG A 27 6.79 -5.61 7.71
C ARG A 27 7.97 -5.06 6.91
N ARG A 28 7.74 -4.61 5.68
CA ARG A 28 8.80 -4.04 4.82
C ARG A 28 9.49 -2.85 5.47
N LYS A 29 8.73 -1.95 6.11
CA LYS A 29 9.29 -0.77 6.80
C LYS A 29 10.12 -1.16 8.02
N LEU A 30 9.61 -2.08 8.83
CA LEU A 30 10.28 -2.52 10.04
C LEU A 30 11.56 -3.30 9.74
N LEU A 31 11.54 -4.21 8.75
CA LEU A 31 12.74 -4.92 8.29
C LEU A 31 13.83 -3.96 7.82
N HIS A 32 13.47 -2.92 7.06
CA HIS A 32 14.44 -1.93 6.63
C HIS A 32 15.10 -1.19 7.80
N ILE A 33 14.30 -0.80 8.81
CA ILE A 33 14.79 -0.14 10.02
C ILE A 33 15.71 -1.07 10.82
N GLU A 34 15.31 -2.32 10.94
CA GLU A 34 16.02 -3.38 11.66
C GLU A 34 17.39 -3.65 11.03
N GLN A 35 17.42 -3.83 9.71
CA GLN A 35 18.65 -4.03 8.93
C GLN A 35 19.60 -2.85 9.06
N GLN A 36 19.07 -1.61 9.01
CA GLN A 36 19.88 -0.40 9.23
C GLN A 36 20.46 -0.33 10.63
N GLN A 37 19.68 -0.70 11.66
CA GLN A 37 20.14 -0.70 13.04
C GLN A 37 21.27 -1.72 13.24
N ARG A 38 21.13 -2.92 12.68
CA ARG A 38 22.17 -3.96 12.75
C ARG A 38 23.42 -3.60 11.97
N ALA A 39 23.29 -3.09 10.75
CA ALA A 39 24.43 -2.62 9.98
C ALA A 39 25.21 -1.52 10.73
N ARG A 40 24.50 -0.64 11.44
CA ARG A 40 25.13 0.37 12.30
C ARG A 40 25.86 -0.25 13.49
N LEU A 41 25.25 -1.18 14.21
CA LEU A 41 25.87 -1.85 15.35
C LEU A 41 27.11 -2.66 14.93
N ALA A 42 27.04 -3.37 13.80
CA ALA A 42 28.18 -4.09 13.24
C ALA A 42 29.33 -3.14 12.86
N ALA A 43 29.02 -1.97 12.27
CA ALA A 43 30.03 -0.95 11.97
C ALA A 43 30.65 -0.33 13.24
N GLU A 44 29.88 -0.20 14.32
CA GLU A 44 30.36 0.26 15.63
C GLU A 44 31.27 -0.81 16.27
N SER A 45 30.88 -2.09 16.28
CA SER A 45 31.69 -3.18 16.84
C SER A 45 32.99 -3.43 16.06
N SER A 46 32.97 -3.31 14.73
CA SER A 46 34.20 -3.41 13.92
C SER A 46 35.19 -2.28 14.20
N ARG A 47 34.70 -1.08 14.57
CA ARG A 47 35.58 0.05 14.95
C ARG A 47 36.19 -0.15 16.33
N GLU A 48 35.49 -0.83 17.24
CA GLU A 48 35.95 -1.12 18.60
C GLU A 48 36.90 -2.33 18.68
N GLY A 49 37.22 -2.96 17.53
CA GLY A 49 38.26 -3.99 17.44
C GLY A 49 37.88 -5.35 18.02
N THR A 50 36.60 -5.58 18.31
CA THR A 50 36.08 -6.89 18.74
C THR A 50 35.75 -7.73 17.51
N ASP A 51 36.75 -8.42 16.95
CA ASP A 51 36.55 -9.28 15.77
C ASP A 51 36.55 -10.76 16.18
N LEU A 52 35.36 -11.37 16.19
CA LEU A 52 35.14 -12.81 16.32
C LEU A 52 34.20 -13.26 15.19
N ALA A 53 34.79 -13.95 14.20
CA ALA A 53 34.23 -14.88 13.21
C ALA A 53 33.11 -14.40 12.25
N ALA A 54 33.47 -14.34 10.95
CA ALA A 54 32.66 -13.87 9.81
C ALA A 54 31.65 -14.89 9.22
N ALA A 55 30.94 -15.65 10.06
CA ALA A 55 29.82 -16.53 9.64
C ALA A 55 28.36 -16.09 9.98
N PRO A 56 28.01 -14.92 10.58
CA PRO A 56 26.69 -14.74 11.18
C PRO A 56 25.63 -14.00 10.33
N ALA A 57 25.96 -13.45 9.16
CA ALA A 57 25.05 -12.51 8.47
C ALA A 57 23.69 -13.11 8.04
N ALA A 58 23.63 -14.41 7.72
CA ALA A 58 22.39 -15.09 7.31
C ALA A 58 21.51 -15.47 8.52
N GLU A 59 22.10 -16.06 9.56
CA GLU A 59 21.41 -16.41 10.81
C GLU A 59 20.89 -15.14 11.53
N ASP A 60 21.69 -14.07 11.50
CA ASP A 60 21.27 -12.77 12.00
C ASP A 60 20.05 -12.27 11.23
N ALA A 61 20.09 -12.25 9.89
CA ALA A 61 18.98 -11.77 9.07
C ALA A 61 17.67 -12.51 9.38
N GLU A 62 17.69 -13.85 9.46
CA GLU A 62 16.53 -14.66 9.84
C GLU A 62 16.01 -14.34 11.24
N ALA A 63 16.89 -14.14 12.22
CA ALA A 63 16.50 -13.70 13.55
C ALA A 63 15.80 -12.32 13.54
N GLY A 64 16.22 -11.42 12.65
CA GLY A 64 15.61 -10.10 12.48
C GLY A 64 14.21 -10.18 11.90
N GLU A 65 14.03 -11.04 10.88
CA GLU A 65 12.73 -11.31 10.30
C GLU A 65 11.75 -11.88 11.34
N SER A 66 12.19 -12.86 12.12
CA SER A 66 11.39 -13.48 13.18
C SER A 66 10.94 -12.45 14.24
N VAL A 67 11.83 -11.54 14.67
CA VAL A 67 11.48 -10.46 15.62
C VAL A 67 10.43 -9.52 15.04
N VAL A 68 10.54 -9.16 13.76
CA VAL A 68 9.55 -8.31 13.10
C VAL A 68 8.21 -9.02 12.96
N ASP A 69 8.20 -10.29 12.56
CA ASP A 69 6.97 -11.06 12.38
C ASP A 69 6.25 -11.29 13.72
N ALA A 70 6.97 -11.64 14.79
CA ALA A 70 6.39 -11.76 16.12
C ALA A 70 5.81 -10.44 16.64
N LEU A 71 6.46 -9.30 16.36
CA LEU A 71 5.91 -7.98 16.70
C LEU A 71 4.63 -7.68 15.91
N LEU A 72 4.57 -8.04 14.63
CA LEU A 72 3.37 -7.86 13.82
C LEU A 72 2.21 -8.72 14.32
N ASP A 73 2.48 -9.95 14.76
CA ASP A 73 1.47 -10.83 15.36
C ASP A 73 0.92 -10.24 16.66
N ALA A 74 1.79 -9.73 17.54
CA ALA A 74 1.36 -9.04 18.75
C ALA A 74 0.51 -7.80 18.46
N LEU A 75 0.92 -6.97 17.48
CA LEU A 75 0.15 -5.78 17.09
C LEU A 75 -1.21 -6.12 16.47
N ALA A 76 -1.30 -7.24 15.74
CA ALA A 76 -2.58 -7.72 15.22
C ALA A 76 -3.47 -8.25 16.35
N ALA A 77 -2.91 -9.04 17.29
CA ALA A 77 -3.64 -9.55 18.45
C ALA A 77 -4.18 -8.44 19.36
N ASP A 78 -3.40 -7.36 19.54
CA ASP A 78 -3.79 -6.16 20.29
C ASP A 78 -4.77 -5.25 19.52
N GLY A 79 -5.13 -5.59 18.27
CA GLY A 79 -6.06 -4.82 17.44
C GLY A 79 -5.48 -3.51 16.88
N TYR A 80 -4.16 -3.32 16.92
CA TYR A 80 -3.49 -2.18 16.28
C TYR A 80 -3.35 -2.37 14.77
N LEU A 81 -3.25 -3.60 14.29
CA LEU A 81 -3.15 -3.94 12.87
C LEU A 81 -4.40 -4.70 12.44
N ASP A 82 -5.14 -4.14 11.47
CA ASP A 82 -6.39 -4.70 10.99
C ASP A 82 -6.48 -4.54 9.46
N GLU A 83 -6.57 -5.67 8.76
CA GLU A 83 -6.61 -5.69 7.30
C GLU A 83 -7.92 -5.15 6.74
N THR A 84 -9.04 -5.38 7.43
CA THR A 84 -10.36 -4.86 7.05
C THR A 84 -10.35 -3.34 7.09
N ARG A 85 -9.88 -2.75 8.21
CA ARG A 85 -9.74 -1.28 8.33
C ARG A 85 -8.81 -0.70 7.27
N PHE A 86 -7.72 -1.41 6.95
CA PHE A 86 -6.82 -0.99 5.88
C PHE A 86 -7.51 -0.99 4.51
N ILE A 87 -8.26 -2.04 4.17
CA ILE A 87 -9.00 -2.15 2.91
C ILE A 87 -10.03 -1.02 2.80
N GLU A 88 -10.87 -0.84 3.82
CA GLU A 88 -11.90 0.21 3.85
C GLU A 88 -11.29 1.60 3.68
N SER A 89 -10.23 1.91 4.44
CA SER A 89 -9.48 3.15 4.30
C SER A 89 -8.99 3.35 2.86
N ARG A 90 -8.38 2.33 2.26
CA ARG A 90 -7.89 2.39 0.86
C ARG A 90 -9.04 2.59 -0.13
N LEU A 91 -10.17 1.93 0.05
CA LEU A 91 -11.36 2.13 -0.78
C LEU A 91 -11.82 3.60 -0.71
N HIS A 92 -12.02 4.14 0.49
CA HIS A 92 -12.44 5.52 0.69
C HIS A 92 -11.48 6.54 0.06
N LEU A 93 -10.17 6.34 0.18
CA LEU A 93 -9.15 7.24 -0.36
C LEU A 93 -8.98 7.16 -1.88
N ARG A 94 -9.28 6.01 -2.51
CA ARG A 94 -8.97 5.76 -3.93
C ARG A 94 -10.18 5.76 -4.84
N ALA A 95 -11.36 5.37 -4.36
CA ALA A 95 -12.55 5.15 -5.21
C ALA A 95 -12.94 6.38 -6.02
N ASN A 96 -12.77 7.59 -5.47
CA ASN A 96 -13.10 8.85 -6.16
C ASN A 96 -12.20 9.18 -7.37
N ARG A 97 -11.06 8.50 -7.54
CA ARG A 97 -10.05 8.83 -8.55
C ARG A 97 -9.71 7.66 -9.46
N PHE A 98 -9.92 6.43 -8.98
CA PHE A 98 -9.50 5.21 -9.64
C PHE A 98 -10.65 4.22 -9.76
N GLY A 99 -10.62 3.44 -10.84
CA GLY A 99 -11.56 2.35 -11.04
C GLY A 99 -11.19 1.11 -10.25
N ALA A 100 -12.09 0.13 -10.25
CA ALA A 100 -11.99 -1.06 -9.41
C ALA A 100 -10.71 -1.86 -9.68
N GLN A 101 -10.30 -1.96 -10.95
CA GLN A 101 -9.11 -2.73 -11.35
C GLN A 101 -7.83 -2.16 -10.75
N ARG A 102 -7.67 -0.83 -10.76
CA ARG A 102 -6.47 -0.17 -10.22
C ARG A 102 -6.38 -0.36 -8.70
N ILE A 103 -7.51 -0.27 -8.01
CA ILE A 103 -7.59 -0.42 -6.55
C ILE A 103 -7.29 -1.87 -6.15
N GLN A 104 -7.86 -2.85 -6.86
CA GLN A 104 -7.57 -4.26 -6.63
C GLN A 104 -6.08 -4.59 -6.85
N GLN A 105 -5.45 -4.02 -7.89
CA GLN A 105 -4.02 -4.17 -8.11
C GLN A 105 -3.17 -3.53 -7.00
N GLU A 106 -3.60 -2.38 -6.46
CA GLU A 106 -2.93 -1.73 -5.32
C GLU A 106 -3.00 -2.63 -4.08
N LEU A 107 -4.18 -3.16 -3.75
CA LEU A 107 -4.37 -4.09 -2.63
C LEU A 107 -3.58 -5.39 -2.81
N ALA A 108 -3.50 -5.92 -4.04
CA ALA A 108 -2.71 -7.12 -4.32
C ALA A 108 -1.22 -6.95 -4.01
N ARG A 109 -0.65 -5.73 -4.16
CA ARG A 109 0.74 -5.43 -3.75
C ARG A 109 0.95 -5.45 -2.22
N HIS A 110 -0.15 -5.38 -1.48
CA HIS A 110 -0.18 -5.56 -0.04
C HIS A 110 -0.55 -6.99 0.37
N GLY A 111 -0.73 -7.91 -0.59
CA GLY A 111 -1.18 -9.28 -0.34
C GLY A 111 -2.68 -9.41 -0.09
N LEU A 112 -3.45 -8.34 -0.27
CA LEU A 112 -4.86 -8.26 0.08
C LEU A 112 -5.73 -8.38 -1.17
N LYS A 113 -6.96 -8.86 -0.98
CA LYS A 113 -7.98 -8.96 -2.04
C LYS A 113 -9.29 -8.42 -1.48
N LEU A 114 -10.05 -7.74 -2.34
CA LEU A 114 -11.42 -7.38 -2.03
C LEU A 114 -12.28 -8.65 -2.03
N ASP A 115 -13.19 -8.77 -1.08
CA ASP A 115 -14.20 -9.82 -1.11
C ASP A 115 -15.25 -9.55 -2.22
N ALA A 116 -16.20 -10.46 -2.38
CA ALA A 116 -17.23 -10.35 -3.41
C ALA A 116 -18.16 -9.14 -3.19
N GLU A 117 -18.46 -8.82 -1.94
CA GLU A 117 -19.37 -7.73 -1.56
C GLU A 117 -18.72 -6.37 -1.83
N GLN A 118 -17.49 -6.17 -1.38
CA GLN A 118 -16.67 -5.00 -1.63
C GLN A 118 -16.44 -4.78 -3.12
N GLN A 119 -16.19 -5.85 -3.88
CA GLN A 119 -16.08 -5.77 -5.34
C GLN A 119 -17.40 -5.32 -5.98
N ALA A 120 -18.53 -5.87 -5.54
CA ALA A 120 -19.85 -5.51 -6.06
C ALA A 120 -20.19 -4.04 -5.75
N ALA A 121 -19.99 -3.59 -4.51
CA ALA A 121 -20.21 -2.21 -4.09
C ALA A 121 -19.35 -1.21 -4.87
N LEU A 122 -18.07 -1.56 -5.11
CA LEU A 122 -17.15 -0.71 -5.87
C LEU A 122 -17.52 -0.63 -7.35
N ARG A 123 -18.02 -1.71 -7.95
CA ARG A 123 -18.52 -1.72 -9.34
C ARG A 123 -19.84 -0.98 -9.52
N ALA A 124 -20.75 -1.07 -8.54
CA ALA A 124 -22.06 -0.43 -8.60
C ALA A 124 -21.97 1.09 -8.83
N THR A 125 -21.02 1.76 -8.18
CA THR A 125 -20.81 3.21 -8.32
C THR A 125 -19.71 3.58 -9.33
N GLU A 126 -19.15 2.61 -10.06
CA GLU A 126 -17.98 2.84 -10.93
C GLU A 126 -18.26 3.78 -12.11
N LEU A 127 -19.45 3.69 -12.71
CA LEU A 127 -19.85 4.56 -13.83
C LEU A 127 -19.96 6.03 -13.42
N GLU A 128 -20.54 6.30 -12.26
CA GLU A 128 -20.70 7.64 -11.71
C GLU A 128 -19.34 8.27 -11.41
N ARG A 129 -18.47 7.53 -10.71
CA ARG A 129 -17.10 7.98 -10.41
C ARG A 129 -16.26 8.17 -11.68
N ALA A 130 -16.40 7.29 -12.67
CA ALA A 130 -15.73 7.45 -13.97
C ALA A 130 -16.18 8.74 -14.67
N ARG A 131 -17.48 9.04 -14.66
CA ARG A 131 -18.03 10.27 -15.23
C ARG A 131 -17.47 11.51 -14.53
N GLU A 132 -17.44 11.56 -13.21
CA GLU A 132 -16.89 12.71 -12.47
C GLU A 132 -15.41 12.96 -12.79
N VAL A 133 -14.61 11.89 -12.83
CA VAL A 133 -13.17 11.99 -13.15
C VAL A 133 -12.94 12.41 -14.60
N TRP A 134 -13.77 11.91 -15.51
CA TRP A 134 -13.75 12.30 -16.91
C TRP A 134 -14.16 13.77 -17.10
N GLN A 135 -15.26 14.20 -16.47
CA GLN A 135 -15.79 15.56 -16.58
C GLN A 135 -14.81 16.62 -16.10
N LYS A 136 -14.12 16.35 -14.99
CA LYS A 136 -13.05 17.24 -14.46
C LYS A 136 -11.91 17.49 -15.45
N ARG A 137 -11.69 16.59 -16.43
CA ARG A 137 -10.59 16.70 -17.40
C ARG A 137 -11.05 17.10 -18.80
N PHE A 138 -12.20 16.62 -19.24
CA PHE A 138 -12.63 16.73 -20.64
C PHE A 138 -13.96 17.48 -20.82
N GLY A 139 -14.59 17.94 -19.75
CA GLY A 139 -15.88 18.64 -19.80
C GLY A 139 -17.08 17.69 -19.81
N THR A 140 -18.25 18.20 -20.19
CA THR A 140 -19.52 17.49 -20.01
C THR A 140 -19.94 16.60 -21.18
N GLU A 141 -19.35 16.77 -22.36
CA GLU A 141 -19.74 16.06 -23.59
C GLU A 141 -18.59 15.23 -24.19
N PRO A 142 -18.83 13.97 -24.56
CA PRO A 142 -17.86 13.18 -25.32
C PRO A 142 -17.53 13.83 -26.66
N SER A 143 -16.24 13.81 -27.02
CA SER A 143 -15.83 14.32 -28.32
C SER A 143 -16.36 13.42 -29.43
N ARG A 144 -16.81 14.00 -30.56
CA ARG A 144 -17.17 13.24 -31.77
C ARG A 144 -15.96 12.88 -32.63
N ASP A 145 -14.80 13.48 -32.35
CA ASP A 145 -13.55 13.17 -33.02
C ASP A 145 -12.94 11.87 -32.47
N ALA A 146 -12.59 10.95 -33.37
CA ALA A 146 -12.01 9.65 -33.04
C ALA A 146 -10.68 9.77 -32.28
N VAL A 147 -9.86 10.79 -32.59
CA VAL A 147 -8.56 10.99 -31.92
C VAL A 147 -8.77 11.37 -30.46
N GLU A 148 -9.66 12.34 -30.20
CA GLU A 148 -10.01 12.73 -28.83
C GLU A 148 -10.76 11.63 -28.07
N GLN A 149 -11.66 10.86 -28.71
CA GLN A 149 -12.28 9.70 -28.05
C GLN A 149 -11.24 8.65 -27.62
N ALA A 150 -10.23 8.38 -28.45
CA ALA A 150 -9.16 7.46 -28.09
C ALA A 150 -8.34 8.00 -26.90
N ARG A 151 -8.14 9.32 -26.82
CA ARG A 151 -7.48 9.98 -25.68
C ARG A 151 -8.30 9.85 -24.39
N GLN A 152 -9.61 10.09 -24.45
CA GLN A 152 -10.53 9.95 -23.32
C GLN A 152 -10.59 8.49 -22.83
N THR A 153 -10.64 7.54 -23.76
CA THR A 153 -10.60 6.09 -23.45
C THR A 153 -9.30 5.71 -22.74
N ARG A 154 -8.14 6.07 -23.30
CA ARG A 154 -6.83 5.78 -22.68
C ARG A 154 -6.70 6.37 -21.29
N PHE A 155 -7.23 7.57 -21.08
CA PHE A 155 -7.22 8.22 -19.77
C PHE A 155 -7.95 7.42 -18.68
N LEU A 156 -9.14 6.91 -19.00
CA LEU A 156 -9.96 6.16 -18.04
C LEU A 156 -9.41 4.75 -17.81
N LEU A 157 -8.96 4.08 -18.87
CA LEU A 157 -8.31 2.76 -18.75
C LEU A 157 -7.02 2.84 -17.92
N ALA A 158 -6.21 3.90 -18.10
CA ALA A 158 -5.00 4.12 -17.28
C ALA A 158 -5.32 4.37 -15.79
N ARG A 159 -6.54 4.80 -15.47
CA ARG A 159 -7.05 4.92 -14.09
C ARG A 159 -7.70 3.63 -13.58
N GLY A 160 -7.75 2.59 -14.40
CA GLY A 160 -8.30 1.27 -14.10
C GLY A 160 -9.82 1.21 -14.02
N PHE A 161 -10.52 2.12 -14.70
CA PHE A 161 -11.96 1.96 -14.93
C PHE A 161 -12.21 0.83 -15.91
N ALA A 162 -13.25 0.04 -15.65
CA ALA A 162 -13.53 -1.13 -16.46
C ALA A 162 -13.89 -0.77 -17.92
N PRO A 163 -13.43 -1.54 -18.93
CA PRO A 163 -13.64 -1.20 -20.35
C PRO A 163 -15.11 -1.01 -20.73
N GLU A 164 -16.01 -1.81 -20.15
CA GLU A 164 -17.45 -1.71 -20.35
C GLU A 164 -18.04 -0.40 -19.80
N VAL A 165 -17.56 0.06 -18.64
CA VAL A 165 -17.95 1.35 -18.06
C VAL A 165 -17.48 2.49 -18.95
N VAL A 166 -16.24 2.42 -19.44
CA VAL A 166 -15.68 3.42 -20.37
C VAL A 166 -16.48 3.47 -21.67
N ARG A 167 -16.78 2.31 -22.28
CA ARG A 167 -17.60 2.25 -23.50
C ARG A 167 -19.01 2.80 -23.27
N ARG A 168 -19.63 2.51 -22.13
CA ARG A 168 -20.96 3.03 -21.79
C ARG A 168 -20.95 4.55 -21.59
N LEU A 169 -19.91 5.08 -20.94
CA LEU A 169 -19.76 6.52 -20.71
C LEU A 169 -19.57 7.31 -22.00
N LEU A 170 -18.77 6.81 -22.94
CA LEU A 170 -18.45 7.53 -24.19
C LEU A 170 -19.49 7.35 -25.31
N ARG A 171 -20.48 6.47 -25.12
CA ARG A 171 -21.63 6.29 -26.03
C ARG A 171 -22.87 7.08 -25.61
N ALA A 172 -22.91 7.53 -24.36
CA ALA A 172 -23.99 8.36 -23.81
C ALA A 172 -23.83 9.80 -24.29
#